data_AF-A0A965IZW6-F1
#
_entry.id   AF-A0A965IZW6-F1
#
_cell.length_a   1.000
_cell.length_b   1.000
_cell.length_c   1.000
_cell.angle_alpha   90.00
_cell.angle_beta   90.00
_cell.angle_gamma   90.00
#
_symmetry.space_group_name_H-M   'P 1'
#
loop_
_entity.id
_entity.type
_entity.pdbx_description
1 polymer ?
#
loop_
_entity_poly.entity_id
_entity_poly.type
_entity_poly.pdbx_seq_one_letter_code
_entity_poly.pdbx_strand_id
1 'polypeptide(L)'
;LLASSGLPRPEARILLEHASGQRREWLMAHGEESLSAQVSEHFKSLVVRRQAGEPIAYLVGWREFRGLALAVNRSVLIPRPETELLVELAIALCPQAAPTLELGTGSGAIALAANGVPIFNALNNRGDDAFLFGELDKWGGHAGRADDYHYHIAPLHLVETVGRDKPIAFALDGFPIYGETEPDGSKVKSLDEFNGHYDSSGAYHYHGTRTYPYINGGLRGVITVAGDQVDPQPTTKPFRPSLEPLRGATITDFSSPAKNSYVLGYSTAGGNGEVAYVVTSTEATFTFTAPDGTVTREKYARR
;
A
#
# COMPACT_ATOMS: atom_id res chain seq x y z
N LEU A 1 13.06 32.54 -7.41
CA LEU A 1 13.65 31.45 -6.60
C LEU A 1 14.03 30.22 -7.42
N LEU A 2 13.10 29.57 -8.14
CA LEU A 2 13.43 28.39 -8.96
C LEU A 2 14.46 28.69 -10.06
N ALA A 3 14.24 29.74 -10.85
CA ALA A 3 15.15 30.15 -11.93
C ALA A 3 16.55 30.57 -11.42
N SER A 4 16.60 31.18 -10.24
CA SER A 4 17.84 31.64 -9.61
C SER A 4 18.62 30.54 -8.88
N SER A 5 18.09 29.31 -8.81
CA SER A 5 18.73 28.19 -8.09
C SER A 5 19.92 27.57 -8.83
N GLY A 6 20.04 27.79 -10.14
CA GLY A 6 21.07 27.14 -10.97
C GLY A 6 20.89 25.62 -11.14
N LEU A 7 19.82 25.03 -10.61
CA LEU A 7 19.47 23.63 -10.79
C LEU A 7 18.50 23.44 -11.97
N PRO A 8 18.45 22.23 -12.57
CA PRO A 8 17.38 21.89 -13.49
C PRO A 8 16.01 22.12 -12.83
N ARG A 9 15.07 22.70 -13.58
CA ARG A 9 13.77 23.11 -13.05
C ARG A 9 13.00 22.00 -12.31
N PRO A 10 13.02 20.72 -12.76
CA PRO A 10 12.37 19.63 -12.02
C PRO A 10 13.00 19.40 -10.64
N GLU A 11 14.33 19.43 -10.55
CA GLU A 11 15.06 19.25 -9.30
C GLU A 11 14.78 20.38 -8.31
N ALA A 12 14.88 21.63 -8.79
CA ALA A 12 14.58 22.81 -7.99
C ALA A 12 13.14 22.78 -7.45
N ARG A 13 12.19 22.26 -8.24
CA ARG A 13 10.80 22.14 -7.82
C ARG A 13 10.63 21.11 -6.69
N ILE A 14 11.22 19.92 -6.82
CA ILE A 14 11.18 18.88 -5.78
C ILE A 14 11.72 19.41 -4.45
N LEU A 15 12.85 20.13 -4.48
CA LEU A 15 13.43 20.71 -3.27
C LEU A 15 12.55 21.81 -2.67
N LEU A 16 11.82 22.57 -3.50
CA LEU A 16 10.90 23.60 -3.00
C LEU A 16 9.65 22.98 -2.37
N GLU A 17 9.10 21.93 -2.96
CA GLU A 17 8.00 21.14 -2.38
C GLU A 17 8.42 20.61 -1.01
N HIS A 18 9.61 20.02 -0.91
CA HIS A 18 10.16 19.53 0.35
C HIS A 18 10.36 20.65 1.38
N ALA A 19 10.94 21.79 0.98
CA ALA A 19 11.21 22.90 1.90
C ALA A 19 9.94 23.59 2.42
N SER A 20 8.88 23.64 1.60
CA SER A 20 7.61 24.31 1.91
C SER A 20 6.56 23.39 2.53
N GLY A 21 6.69 22.07 2.37
CA GLY A 21 5.66 21.10 2.72
C GLY A 21 4.43 21.16 1.79
N GLN A 22 4.49 21.95 0.72
CA GLN A 22 3.41 22.13 -0.23
C GLN A 22 3.60 21.23 -1.46
N ARG A 23 2.50 20.69 -1.97
CA ARG A 23 2.52 19.88 -3.19
C ARG A 23 2.66 20.75 -4.44
N ARG A 24 3.10 20.14 -5.53
CA ARG A 24 3.30 20.77 -6.84
C ARG A 24 2.13 21.64 -7.27
N GLU A 25 0.90 21.13 -7.14
CA GLU A 25 -0.32 21.79 -7.61
C GLU A 25 -0.53 23.11 -6.86
N TRP A 26 -0.27 23.10 -5.56
CA TRP A 26 -0.38 24.28 -4.71
C TRP A 26 0.66 25.33 -5.12
N LEU A 27 1.92 24.93 -5.32
CA LEU A 27 2.99 25.85 -5.76
C LEU A 27 2.74 26.44 -7.15
N MET A 28 2.05 25.71 -8.03
CA MET A 28 1.66 26.22 -9.34
C MET A 28 0.49 27.21 -9.25
N ALA A 29 -0.48 26.95 -8.39
CA ALA A 29 -1.63 27.83 -8.17
C ALA A 29 -1.28 29.13 -7.43
N HIS A 30 -0.27 29.10 -6.55
CA HIS A 30 0.11 30.23 -5.69
C HIS A 30 1.51 30.76 -6.03
N GLY A 31 1.91 30.70 -7.30
CA GLY A 31 3.27 31.03 -7.75
C GLY A 31 3.69 32.49 -7.56
N GLU A 32 2.72 33.40 -7.37
CA GLU A 32 2.95 34.83 -7.12
C GLU A 32 3.08 35.16 -5.61
N GLU A 33 2.79 34.21 -4.73
CA GLU A 33 2.88 34.42 -3.29
C GLU A 33 4.33 34.40 -2.80
N SER A 34 4.62 35.28 -1.85
CA SER A 34 5.93 35.32 -1.21
C SER A 34 6.08 34.18 -0.20
N LEU A 35 7.14 33.40 -0.33
CA LEU A 35 7.49 32.37 0.64
C LEU A 35 8.00 32.99 1.94
N SER A 36 7.79 32.30 3.07
CA SER A 36 8.38 32.70 4.34
C SER A 36 9.92 32.69 4.27
N ALA A 37 10.56 33.48 5.13
CA ALA A 37 12.02 33.50 5.24
C ALA A 37 12.58 32.10 5.57
N GLN A 38 11.90 31.35 6.44
CA GLN A 38 12.28 30.00 6.83
C GLN A 38 12.26 29.01 5.65
N VAL A 39 11.19 29.00 4.85
CA VAL A 39 11.09 28.14 3.66
C VAL A 39 12.15 28.52 2.64
N SER A 40 12.38 29.83 2.45
CA SER A 40 13.39 30.33 1.52
C SER A 40 14.81 29.94 1.93
N GLU A 41 15.14 30.01 3.21
CA GLU A 41 16.44 29.60 3.76
C GLU A 41 16.64 28.08 3.66
N HIS A 42 15.61 27.31 4.02
CA HIS A 42 15.65 25.85 3.90
C HIS A 42 15.87 25.42 2.44
N PHE A 43 15.12 25.99 1.50
CA PHE A 43 15.28 25.74 0.08
C PHE A 43 16.70 26.06 -0.41
N LYS A 44 17.26 27.23 -0.04
CA LYS A 44 18.63 27.61 -0.40
C LYS A 44 19.67 26.63 0.13
N SER A 45 19.52 26.16 1.37
CA SER A 45 20.40 25.14 1.96
C SER A 45 20.39 23.82 1.16
N LEU A 46 19.20 23.36 0.75
CA LEU A 46 19.06 22.16 -0.09
C LEU A 46 19.70 22.36 -1.47
N VAL A 47 19.57 23.55 -2.07
CA VAL A 47 20.19 23.88 -3.36
C VAL A 47 21.71 23.80 -3.29
N VAL A 48 22.32 24.39 -2.24
CA VAL A 48 23.78 24.33 -2.05
C VAL A 48 24.26 22.88 -1.93
N ARG A 49 23.57 22.06 -1.13
CA ARG A 49 23.90 20.64 -0.99
C ARG A 49 23.73 19.87 -2.30
N ARG A 50 22.68 20.17 -3.07
CA ARG A 50 22.45 19.56 -4.38
C ARG A 50 23.54 19.92 -5.39
N GLN A 51 23.96 21.19 -5.43
CA GLN A 51 25.05 21.67 -6.27
C GLN A 51 26.41 21.04 -5.90
N ALA A 52 26.61 20.72 -4.62
CA ALA A 52 27.77 19.96 -4.15
C ALA A 52 27.73 18.46 -4.52
N GLY A 53 26.70 18.01 -5.25
CA GLY A 53 26.58 16.65 -5.77
C GLY A 53 25.75 15.71 -4.90
N GLU A 54 25.13 16.18 -3.80
CA GLU A 54 24.28 15.33 -2.99
C GLU A 54 23.02 14.90 -3.77
N PRO A 55 22.70 13.59 -3.83
CA PRO A 55 21.50 13.10 -4.51
C PRO A 55 20.21 13.68 -3.93
N ILE A 56 19.25 14.03 -4.79
CA ILE A 56 17.95 14.60 -4.39
C ILE A 56 17.21 13.69 -3.41
N ALA A 57 17.20 12.38 -3.66
CA ALA A 57 16.50 11.44 -2.78
C ALA A 57 17.00 11.49 -1.33
N TYR A 58 18.30 11.75 -1.11
CA TYR A 58 18.85 11.94 0.24
C TYR A 58 18.54 13.32 0.82
N LEU A 59 18.38 14.34 -0.03
CA LEU A 59 17.96 15.67 0.41
C LEU A 59 16.51 15.67 0.91
N VAL A 60 15.62 14.96 0.19
CA VAL A 60 14.20 14.86 0.57
C VAL A 60 13.91 13.71 1.54
N GLY A 61 14.85 12.77 1.68
CA GLY A 61 14.78 11.63 2.61
C GLY A 61 13.96 10.44 2.12
N TRP A 62 13.51 10.43 0.86
CA TRP A 62 12.70 9.35 0.30
C TRP A 62 12.89 9.17 -1.20
N ARG A 63 12.52 7.98 -1.71
CA ARG A 63 12.49 7.62 -3.13
C ARG A 63 11.27 6.73 -3.39
N GLU A 64 10.51 7.02 -4.43
CA GLU A 64 9.47 6.13 -4.91
C GLU A 64 10.07 4.93 -5.68
N PHE A 65 9.51 3.75 -5.45
CA PHE A 65 9.87 2.49 -6.11
C PHE A 65 8.62 1.60 -6.20
N ARG A 66 8.14 1.29 -7.41
CA ARG A 66 6.87 0.57 -7.67
C ARG A 66 5.67 1.10 -6.86
N GLY A 67 5.52 2.42 -6.78
CA GLY A 67 4.45 3.10 -6.03
C GLY A 67 4.68 3.17 -4.52
N LEU A 68 5.75 2.58 -3.99
CA LEU A 68 6.11 2.66 -2.57
C LEU A 68 7.02 3.86 -2.31
N ALA A 69 6.64 4.73 -1.37
CA ALA A 69 7.53 5.78 -0.87
C ALA A 69 8.50 5.21 0.19
N LEU A 70 9.74 4.95 -0.21
CA LEU A 70 10.77 4.36 0.65
C LEU A 70 11.65 5.43 1.27
N ALA A 71 11.84 5.40 2.59
CA ALA A 71 12.80 6.26 3.26
C ALA A 71 14.24 5.89 2.84
N VAL A 72 15.03 6.90 2.46
CA VAL A 72 16.43 6.70 2.04
C VAL A 72 17.35 7.71 2.69
N ASN A 73 18.58 7.29 2.94
CA ASN A 73 19.66 8.15 3.44
C ASN A 73 21.01 7.62 2.94
N ARG A 74 22.10 8.28 3.32
CA ARG A 74 23.46 7.95 2.87
C ARG A 74 23.95 6.55 3.25
N SER A 75 23.26 5.85 4.15
CA SER A 75 23.58 4.48 4.56
C SER A 75 22.94 3.40 3.67
N VAL A 76 22.09 3.78 2.71
CA VAL A 76 21.41 2.85 1.79
C VAL A 76 21.52 3.31 0.35
N LEU A 77 21.58 2.37 -0.59
CA LEU A 77 21.50 2.68 -2.01
C LEU A 77 20.12 3.28 -2.34
N ILE A 78 20.07 4.30 -3.20
CA ILE A 78 18.80 4.83 -3.71
C ILE A 78 18.21 3.81 -4.70
N PRO A 79 16.96 3.33 -4.50
CA PRO A 79 16.29 2.44 -5.44
C PRO A 79 16.25 3.03 -6.85
N ARG A 80 16.62 2.19 -7.83
CA ARG A 80 16.75 2.58 -9.23
C ARG A 80 15.56 2.05 -10.03
N PRO A 81 15.02 2.81 -11.00
CA PRO A 81 13.94 2.33 -11.86
C PRO A 81 14.26 1.01 -12.56
N GLU A 82 15.51 0.80 -12.95
CA GLU A 82 15.96 -0.45 -13.59
C GLU A 82 15.83 -1.67 -12.66
N THR A 83 15.85 -1.45 -11.34
CA THR A 83 15.63 -2.51 -10.34
C THR A 83 14.17 -2.95 -10.25
N GLU A 84 13.22 -2.17 -10.79
CA GLU A 84 11.81 -2.60 -10.86
C GLU A 84 11.64 -3.79 -11.79
N LEU A 85 12.40 -3.86 -12.89
CA LEU A 85 12.43 -5.01 -13.79
C LEU A 85 12.85 -6.30 -13.07
N LEU A 86 13.76 -6.21 -12.08
CA LEU A 86 14.14 -7.37 -11.29
C LEU A 86 12.96 -7.90 -10.47
N VAL A 87 12.13 -7.01 -9.92
CA VAL A 87 10.92 -7.40 -9.19
C VAL A 87 9.91 -8.04 -10.14
N GLU A 88 9.69 -7.44 -11.31
CA GLU A 88 8.80 -7.99 -12.34
C GLU A 88 9.25 -9.39 -12.79
N LEU A 89 10.53 -9.55 -13.11
CA LEU A 89 11.09 -10.85 -13.49
C LEU A 89 11.04 -11.85 -12.33
N ALA A 90 11.28 -11.42 -11.10
CA ALA A 90 11.19 -12.30 -9.93
C ALA A 90 9.76 -12.81 -9.72
N ILE A 91 8.76 -11.94 -9.82
CA ILE A 91 7.34 -12.32 -9.76
C ILE A 91 6.98 -13.25 -10.94
N ALA A 92 7.47 -12.97 -12.15
CA ALA A 92 7.20 -13.81 -13.31
C ALA A 92 7.87 -15.20 -13.25
N LEU A 93 9.10 -15.28 -12.71
CA LEU A 93 9.87 -16.53 -12.60
C LEU A 93 9.49 -17.36 -11.37
N CYS A 94 9.01 -16.70 -10.32
CA CYS A 94 8.52 -17.32 -9.09
C CYS A 94 7.14 -16.74 -8.74
N PRO A 95 6.10 -17.05 -9.55
CA PRO A 95 4.74 -16.55 -9.32
C PRO A 95 4.12 -17.16 -8.05
N GLN A 96 4.62 -18.33 -7.68
CA GLN A 96 4.43 -18.95 -6.39
C GLN A 96 5.18 -18.15 -5.32
N ALA A 97 4.48 -17.65 -4.30
CA ALA A 97 5.03 -17.02 -3.08
C ALA A 97 5.98 -17.94 -2.28
N ALA A 98 7.11 -18.30 -2.88
CA ALA A 98 8.14 -19.11 -2.29
C ALA A 98 8.90 -18.31 -1.23
N PRO A 99 9.44 -18.97 -0.18
CA PRO A 99 10.37 -18.34 0.74
C PRO A 99 11.53 -17.69 -0.04
N THR A 100 11.50 -16.36 -0.12
CA THR A 100 12.43 -15.57 -0.94
C THR A 100 13.42 -14.85 -0.04
N LEU A 101 14.69 -14.89 -0.42
CA LEU A 101 15.76 -14.19 0.27
C LEU A 101 16.32 -13.09 -0.64
N GLU A 102 16.21 -11.83 -0.21
CA GLU A 102 16.91 -10.73 -0.86
C GLU A 102 18.31 -10.54 -0.24
N LEU A 103 19.34 -10.80 -1.02
CA LEU A 103 20.72 -10.52 -0.61
C LEU A 103 21.05 -9.04 -0.86
N GLY A 104 21.48 -8.34 0.20
CA GLY A 104 21.83 -6.92 0.08
C GLY A 104 20.63 -5.99 0.01
N THR A 105 19.59 -6.25 0.83
CA THR A 105 18.27 -5.59 0.78
C THR A 105 18.28 -4.05 0.81
N GLY A 106 19.33 -3.42 1.35
CA GLY A 106 19.46 -1.96 1.35
C GLY A 106 18.26 -1.28 2.00
N SER A 107 17.48 -0.53 1.22
CA SER A 107 16.25 0.13 1.68
C SER A 107 15.02 -0.82 1.74
N GLY A 108 15.17 -2.10 1.42
CA GLY A 108 14.08 -3.07 1.37
C GLY A 108 13.23 -3.00 0.09
N ALA A 109 13.72 -2.34 -0.96
CA ALA A 109 12.89 -1.98 -2.12
C ALA A 109 12.29 -3.20 -2.83
N ILE A 110 13.10 -4.23 -3.10
CA ILE A 110 12.65 -5.43 -3.81
C ILE A 110 11.73 -6.25 -2.90
N ALA A 111 12.15 -6.54 -1.66
CA ALA A 111 11.33 -7.32 -0.73
C ALA A 111 9.94 -6.70 -0.47
N LEU A 112 9.87 -5.39 -0.25
CA LEU A 112 8.60 -4.70 0.00
C LEU A 112 7.71 -4.70 -1.25
N ALA A 113 8.29 -4.43 -2.42
CA ALA A 113 7.54 -4.41 -3.68
C ALA A 113 7.08 -5.81 -4.14
N ALA A 114 7.74 -6.87 -3.68
CA ALA A 114 7.37 -8.25 -3.99
C ALA A 114 6.28 -8.80 -3.04
N ASN A 115 6.29 -8.42 -1.75
CA ASN A 115 5.39 -9.03 -0.76
C ASN A 115 3.94 -8.46 -0.80
N GLY A 116 3.78 -7.15 -1.01
CA GLY A 116 2.47 -6.51 -1.21
C GLY A 116 1.45 -6.68 -0.06
N VAL A 117 0.18 -6.40 -0.37
CA VAL A 117 -0.99 -6.71 0.45
C VAL A 117 -1.78 -7.78 -0.30
N PRO A 118 -2.12 -8.92 0.32
CA PRO A 118 -2.80 -10.00 -0.39
C PRO A 118 -4.22 -9.61 -0.81
N ILE A 119 -4.62 -10.19 -1.92
CA ILE A 119 -5.95 -10.04 -2.50
C ILE A 119 -6.56 -11.44 -2.55
N PHE A 120 -7.61 -11.65 -1.76
CA PHE A 120 -8.37 -12.89 -1.74
C PHE A 120 -9.49 -12.84 -2.76
N ASN A 121 -10.07 -14.01 -3.05
CA ASN A 121 -11.27 -14.07 -3.88
C ASN A 121 -12.43 -13.30 -3.22
N ALA A 122 -13.46 -12.96 -3.99
CA ALA A 122 -14.59 -12.16 -3.52
C ALA A 122 -15.41 -12.81 -2.38
N LEU A 123 -15.21 -14.10 -2.12
CA LEU A 123 -15.97 -14.86 -1.14
C LEU A 123 -15.23 -14.96 0.19
N ASN A 124 -15.99 -14.92 1.28
CA ASN A 124 -15.46 -15.25 2.60
C ASN A 124 -15.49 -16.77 2.84
N ASN A 125 -15.03 -17.21 4.01
CA ASN A 125 -14.93 -18.63 4.38
C ASN A 125 -16.29 -19.37 4.48
N ARG A 126 -17.42 -18.65 4.39
CA ARG A 126 -18.77 -19.25 4.33
C ARG A 126 -19.28 -19.40 2.90
N GLY A 127 -18.58 -18.82 1.93
CA GLY A 127 -19.01 -18.73 0.53
C GLY A 127 -19.88 -17.51 0.23
N ASP A 128 -20.05 -16.59 1.17
CA ASP A 128 -20.78 -15.33 0.92
C ASP A 128 -19.86 -14.32 0.24
N ASP A 129 -20.41 -13.49 -0.66
CA ASP A 129 -19.72 -12.33 -1.22
C ASP A 129 -19.41 -11.30 -0.11
N ALA A 130 -18.13 -11.09 0.17
CA ALA A 130 -17.67 -10.25 1.29
C ALA A 130 -18.07 -8.78 1.13
N PHE A 131 -18.14 -8.28 -0.12
CA PHE A 131 -18.59 -6.92 -0.40
C PHE A 131 -20.09 -6.77 -0.12
N LEU A 132 -20.91 -7.67 -0.65
CA LEU A 132 -22.36 -7.63 -0.46
C LEU A 132 -22.76 -7.94 0.99
N PHE A 133 -21.98 -8.73 1.71
CA PHE A 133 -22.17 -8.99 3.13
C PHE A 133 -21.83 -7.77 4.01
N GLY A 134 -21.07 -6.81 3.46
CA GLY A 134 -20.69 -5.58 4.17
C GLY A 134 -19.50 -5.75 5.10
N GLU A 135 -18.60 -6.70 4.82
CA GLU A 135 -17.40 -6.94 5.63
C GLU A 135 -16.23 -6.00 5.28
N LEU A 136 -16.31 -5.31 4.13
CA LEU A 136 -15.21 -4.52 3.57
C LEU A 136 -15.25 -3.05 3.97
N ASP A 137 -14.06 -2.46 4.12
CA ASP A 137 -13.88 -1.03 4.23
C ASP A 137 -14.07 -0.31 2.88
N LYS A 138 -13.92 1.03 2.89
CA LYS A 138 -14.05 1.87 1.68
C LYS A 138 -13.02 1.58 0.58
N TRP A 139 -11.96 0.84 0.90
CA TRP A 139 -10.89 0.49 -0.03
C TRP A 139 -11.04 -0.92 -0.60
N GLY A 140 -12.04 -1.68 -0.14
CA GLY A 140 -12.35 -3.00 -0.66
C GLY A 140 -11.65 -4.15 0.06
N GLY A 141 -11.14 -3.91 1.26
CA GLY A 141 -10.49 -4.91 2.09
C GLY A 141 -10.94 -4.87 3.54
N HIS A 142 -10.43 -5.78 4.35
CA HIS A 142 -10.62 -5.76 5.79
C HIS A 142 -9.45 -6.41 6.51
N ALA A 143 -9.36 -6.14 7.82
CA ALA A 143 -8.45 -6.86 8.68
C ALA A 143 -9.05 -8.23 9.04
N GLY A 144 -8.33 -9.29 8.70
CA GLY A 144 -8.58 -10.64 9.17
C GLY A 144 -8.26 -10.81 10.65
N ARG A 145 -8.32 -12.07 11.10
CA ARG A 145 -8.04 -12.39 12.50
C ARG A 145 -6.55 -12.21 12.75
N ALA A 146 -6.25 -11.29 13.67
CA ALA A 146 -4.90 -11.01 14.15
C ALA A 146 -4.03 -10.17 13.18
N ASP A 147 -4.66 -9.11 12.64
CA ASP A 147 -3.98 -7.94 12.08
C ASP A 147 -3.38 -8.16 10.68
N ASP A 148 -3.91 -9.11 9.91
CA ASP A 148 -3.66 -9.26 8.48
C ASP A 148 -4.68 -8.45 7.68
N TYR A 149 -4.28 -7.35 7.05
CA TYR A 149 -5.16 -6.66 6.13
C TYR A 149 -5.08 -7.32 4.74
N HIS A 150 -6.24 -7.56 4.12
CA HIS A 150 -6.33 -8.11 2.77
C HIS A 150 -7.54 -7.56 2.03
N TYR A 151 -7.45 -7.52 0.70
CA TYR A 151 -8.56 -7.11 -0.17
C TYR A 151 -9.42 -8.32 -0.56
N HIS A 152 -10.71 -8.09 -0.79
CA HIS A 152 -11.61 -9.06 -1.44
C HIS A 152 -12.17 -8.54 -2.77
N ILE A 153 -12.00 -7.25 -3.06
CA ILE A 153 -12.32 -6.64 -4.36
C ILE A 153 -11.12 -5.86 -4.90
N ALA A 154 -11.15 -5.50 -6.18
CA ALA A 154 -10.04 -4.78 -6.79
C ALA A 154 -9.74 -3.48 -6.01
N PRO A 155 -8.49 -3.26 -5.56
CA PRO A 155 -8.09 -2.04 -4.88
C PRO A 155 -7.92 -0.89 -5.90
N LEU A 156 -9.00 -0.51 -6.59
CA LEU A 156 -9.00 0.43 -7.71
C LEU A 156 -8.48 1.83 -7.32
N HIS A 157 -8.54 2.18 -6.04
CA HIS A 157 -7.94 3.42 -5.52
C HIS A 157 -6.42 3.49 -5.75
N LEU A 158 -5.73 2.34 -5.83
CA LEU A 158 -4.30 2.29 -6.09
C LEU A 158 -3.93 2.84 -7.48
N VAL A 159 -4.86 2.88 -8.43
CA VAL A 159 -4.66 3.49 -9.76
C VAL A 159 -4.22 4.95 -9.65
N GLU A 160 -4.72 5.70 -8.65
CA GLU A 160 -4.32 7.10 -8.41
C GLU A 160 -2.87 7.21 -7.93
N THR A 161 -2.35 6.17 -7.29
CA THR A 161 -0.99 6.10 -6.75
C THR A 161 0.00 5.56 -7.79
N VAL A 162 -0.33 4.45 -8.44
CA VAL A 162 0.60 3.73 -9.33
C VAL A 162 0.57 4.24 -10.78
N GLY A 163 -0.52 4.89 -11.18
CA GLY A 163 -0.76 5.29 -12.57
C GLY A 163 -1.60 4.28 -13.35
N ARG A 164 -2.37 4.76 -14.33
CA ARG A 164 -3.32 3.94 -15.11
C ARG A 164 -2.64 2.93 -16.04
N ASP A 165 -1.43 3.24 -16.48
CA ASP A 165 -0.62 2.41 -17.38
C ASP A 165 0.15 1.31 -16.63
N LYS A 166 -0.04 1.20 -15.31
CA LYS A 166 0.65 0.26 -14.43
C LYS A 166 -0.33 -0.71 -13.77
N PRO A 167 0.09 -1.96 -13.54
CA PRO A 167 -0.73 -2.91 -12.80
C PRO A 167 -0.90 -2.47 -11.34
N ILE A 168 -2.11 -2.69 -10.81
CA ILE A 168 -2.43 -2.48 -9.39
C ILE A 168 -2.14 -3.71 -8.53
N ALA A 169 -1.99 -4.88 -9.16
CA ALA A 169 -1.64 -6.14 -8.52
C ALA A 169 -1.11 -7.17 -9.53
N PHE A 170 -0.66 -8.32 -9.03
CA PHE A 170 -0.29 -9.49 -9.83
C PHE A 170 -1.01 -10.71 -9.26
N ALA A 171 -1.56 -11.53 -10.14
CA ALA A 171 -2.17 -12.80 -9.76
C ALA A 171 -1.10 -13.86 -9.47
N LEU A 172 -1.45 -14.91 -8.72
CA LEU A 172 -0.53 -16.00 -8.35
C LEU A 172 -0.07 -16.87 -9.53
N ASP A 173 -0.63 -16.67 -10.72
CA ASP A 173 -0.18 -17.27 -11.96
C ASP A 173 0.77 -16.36 -12.77
N GLY A 174 1.16 -15.22 -12.20
CA GLY A 174 2.15 -14.29 -12.74
C GLY A 174 1.59 -13.19 -13.64
N PHE A 175 0.30 -13.22 -13.99
CA PHE A 175 -0.27 -12.19 -14.86
C PHE A 175 -0.59 -10.89 -14.11
N PRO A 176 -0.33 -9.72 -14.73
CA PRO A 176 -0.66 -8.43 -14.14
C PRO A 176 -2.17 -8.22 -14.07
N ILE A 177 -2.60 -7.47 -13.06
CA ILE A 177 -3.98 -7.01 -12.86
C ILE A 177 -3.99 -5.49 -12.99
N TYR A 178 -4.69 -4.98 -14.01
CA TYR A 178 -4.89 -3.54 -14.22
C TYR A 178 -6.19 -3.05 -13.57
N GLY A 179 -6.39 -1.73 -13.55
CA GLY A 179 -7.65 -1.13 -13.10
C GLY A 179 -8.80 -1.32 -14.11
N GLU A 180 -9.78 -0.42 -14.08
CA GLU A 180 -10.99 -0.49 -14.92
C GLU A 180 -10.75 -0.12 -16.40
N THR A 181 -9.51 0.19 -16.80
CA THR A 181 -9.13 0.62 -18.14
C THR A 181 -7.90 -0.15 -18.62
N GLU A 182 -7.71 -0.18 -19.94
CA GLU A 182 -6.46 -0.60 -20.56
C GLU A 182 -5.29 0.31 -20.11
N PRO A 183 -4.04 -0.15 -20.28
CA PRO A 183 -2.87 0.67 -19.97
C PRO A 183 -2.80 1.99 -20.76
N ASP A 184 -3.38 2.02 -21.96
CA ASP A 184 -3.49 3.24 -22.78
C ASP A 184 -4.66 4.17 -22.37
N GLY A 185 -5.42 3.77 -21.34
CA GLY A 185 -6.58 4.48 -20.81
C GLY A 185 -7.87 4.23 -21.57
N SER A 186 -7.87 3.41 -22.62
CA SER A 186 -9.08 3.00 -23.31
C SER A 186 -9.95 2.08 -22.45
N LYS A 187 -11.23 1.97 -22.80
CA LYS A 187 -12.15 1.08 -22.07
C LYS A 187 -11.81 -0.37 -22.38
N VAL A 188 -11.79 -1.18 -21.32
CA VAL A 188 -11.67 -2.63 -21.42
C VAL A 188 -12.82 -3.19 -22.24
N LYS A 189 -12.50 -4.12 -23.15
CA LYS A 189 -13.48 -4.83 -23.98
C LYS A 189 -13.17 -6.32 -23.96
N SER A 190 -14.23 -7.13 -24.03
CA SER A 190 -14.15 -8.57 -24.28
C SER A 190 -13.27 -9.34 -23.29
N LEU A 191 -13.54 -9.18 -21.99
CA LEU A 191 -12.94 -10.02 -20.96
C LEU A 191 -13.46 -11.47 -21.08
N ASP A 192 -12.58 -12.43 -20.81
CA ASP A 192 -12.88 -13.86 -20.76
C ASP A 192 -13.52 -14.28 -19.42
N GLU A 193 -13.77 -15.58 -19.22
CA GLU A 193 -14.37 -16.08 -17.97
C GLU A 193 -13.54 -15.82 -16.70
N PHE A 194 -12.25 -15.50 -16.83
CA PHE A 194 -11.37 -15.16 -15.71
C PHE A 194 -11.23 -13.65 -15.52
N ASN A 195 -12.03 -12.85 -16.22
CA ASN A 195 -12.02 -11.39 -16.16
C ASN A 195 -10.69 -10.79 -16.65
N GLY A 196 -10.05 -11.43 -17.64
CA GLY A 196 -8.85 -10.96 -18.33
C GLY A 196 -8.96 -11.07 -19.85
N HIS A 197 -7.92 -10.68 -20.58
CA HIS A 197 -7.83 -10.90 -22.03
C HIS A 197 -6.39 -10.86 -22.53
N TYR A 198 -6.19 -11.15 -23.83
CA TYR A 198 -4.93 -10.89 -24.53
C TYR A 198 -4.98 -9.53 -25.23
N ASP A 199 -3.90 -8.76 -25.10
CA ASP A 199 -3.71 -7.55 -25.87
C ASP A 199 -3.27 -7.84 -27.32
N SER A 200 -3.09 -6.77 -28.11
CA SER A 200 -2.64 -6.88 -29.50
C SER A 200 -1.23 -7.45 -29.69
N SER A 201 -0.42 -7.47 -28.63
CA SER A 201 0.93 -8.07 -28.62
C SER A 201 0.90 -9.57 -28.26
N GLY A 202 -0.24 -10.07 -27.79
CA GLY A 202 -0.39 -11.44 -27.30
C GLY A 202 0.00 -11.59 -25.82
N ALA A 203 0.14 -10.50 -25.07
CA ALA A 203 0.31 -10.54 -23.63
C ALA A 203 -1.05 -10.64 -22.95
N TYR A 204 -1.20 -11.54 -21.97
CA TYR A 204 -2.42 -11.69 -21.20
C TYR A 204 -2.38 -10.87 -19.91
N HIS A 205 -3.51 -10.30 -19.51
CA HIS A 205 -3.67 -9.58 -18.25
C HIS A 205 -5.10 -9.61 -17.75
N TYR A 206 -5.28 -9.40 -16.44
CA TYR A 206 -6.58 -9.28 -15.79
C TYR A 206 -6.98 -7.83 -15.58
N HIS A 207 -8.26 -7.60 -15.29
CA HIS A 207 -8.77 -6.30 -14.90
C HIS A 207 -9.55 -6.34 -13.59
N GLY A 208 -9.36 -5.31 -12.77
CA GLY A 208 -10.27 -4.98 -11.68
C GLY A 208 -11.57 -4.39 -12.23
N THR A 209 -12.71 -4.88 -11.77
CA THR A 209 -14.05 -4.43 -12.16
C THR A 209 -14.90 -4.12 -10.93
N ARG A 210 -16.00 -3.39 -11.12
CA ARG A 210 -16.96 -3.07 -10.04
C ARG A 210 -18.07 -4.11 -9.87
N THR A 211 -18.04 -5.16 -10.68
CA THR A 211 -19.01 -6.24 -10.69
C THR A 211 -18.32 -7.53 -10.33
N TYR A 212 -19.01 -8.44 -9.64
CA TYR A 212 -18.49 -9.77 -9.35
C TYR A 212 -17.87 -10.41 -10.60
N PRO A 213 -16.65 -10.99 -10.53
CA PRO A 213 -15.86 -11.29 -9.31
C PRO A 213 -14.93 -10.16 -8.84
N TYR A 214 -15.09 -8.93 -9.34
CA TYR A 214 -14.34 -7.71 -9.03
C TYR A 214 -12.87 -7.69 -9.44
N ILE A 215 -12.23 -8.86 -9.58
CA ILE A 215 -10.84 -9.05 -9.99
C ILE A 215 -10.83 -10.22 -10.96
N ASN A 216 -9.96 -11.21 -10.82
CA ASN A 216 -9.98 -12.41 -11.64
C ASN A 216 -10.87 -13.50 -11.01
N GLY A 217 -11.77 -14.06 -11.82
CA GLY A 217 -12.67 -15.16 -11.40
C GLY A 217 -11.99 -16.53 -11.35
N GLY A 218 -10.75 -16.60 -11.80
CA GLY A 218 -9.91 -17.80 -11.87
C GLY A 218 -8.50 -17.44 -12.31
N LEU A 219 -7.67 -18.45 -12.57
CA LEU A 219 -6.29 -18.27 -13.00
C LEU A 219 -6.09 -18.91 -14.37
N ARG A 220 -5.50 -18.15 -15.29
CA ARG A 220 -5.25 -18.48 -16.69
C ARG A 220 -3.93 -19.21 -16.87
N GLY A 221 -2.93 -18.83 -16.07
CA GLY A 221 -1.60 -19.45 -16.11
C GLY A 221 -1.54 -20.78 -15.39
N VAL A 222 -0.32 -21.32 -15.29
CA VAL A 222 -0.08 -22.60 -14.62
C VAL A 222 0.24 -22.34 -13.15
N ILE A 223 -0.50 -23.01 -12.27
CA ILE A 223 -0.28 -22.95 -10.82
C ILE A 223 -0.09 -24.34 -10.21
N THR A 224 0.46 -24.37 -9.00
CA THR A 224 0.41 -25.52 -8.11
C THR A 224 -0.82 -25.40 -7.22
N VAL A 225 -1.53 -26.51 -7.05
CA VAL A 225 -2.70 -26.62 -6.17
C VAL A 225 -2.37 -27.66 -5.11
N ALA A 226 -2.52 -27.30 -3.84
CA ALA A 226 -2.41 -28.20 -2.71
C ALA A 226 -3.77 -28.26 -2.00
N GLY A 227 -4.45 -29.40 -2.11
CA GLY A 227 -5.84 -29.52 -1.62
C GLY A 227 -6.80 -28.71 -2.49
N ASP A 228 -7.48 -27.75 -1.88
CA ASP A 228 -8.43 -26.82 -2.51
C ASP A 228 -7.86 -25.40 -2.68
N GLN A 229 -6.56 -25.20 -2.43
CA GLN A 229 -5.91 -23.88 -2.46
C GLN A 229 -4.77 -23.82 -3.48
N VAL A 230 -4.55 -22.62 -4.03
CA VAL A 230 -3.33 -22.30 -4.78
C VAL A 230 -2.15 -22.36 -3.81
N ASP A 231 -1.07 -23.05 -4.15
CA ASP A 231 0.11 -23.16 -3.30
C ASP A 231 1.33 -22.52 -3.98
N PRO A 232 2.01 -21.58 -3.31
CA PRO A 232 1.83 -21.13 -1.94
C PRO A 232 0.89 -19.93 -1.80
N GLN A 233 0.26 -19.86 -0.63
CA GLN A 233 -0.55 -18.71 -0.21
C GLN A 233 0.34 -17.62 0.41
N PRO A 234 -0.01 -16.34 0.26
CA PRO A 234 0.57 -15.29 1.08
C PRO A 234 0.30 -15.59 2.55
N THR A 235 1.32 -15.48 3.39
CA THR A 235 1.20 -15.69 4.84
C THR A 235 1.70 -14.47 5.59
N THR A 236 1.08 -14.19 6.73
CA THR A 236 1.59 -13.22 7.67
C THR A 236 1.66 -13.82 9.07
N LYS A 237 2.52 -13.26 9.90
CA LYS A 237 2.59 -13.59 11.32
C LYS A 237 1.93 -12.46 12.10
N PRO A 238 0.84 -12.77 12.82
CA PRO A 238 0.13 -11.75 13.55
C PRO A 238 0.97 -11.19 14.70
N PHE A 239 0.76 -9.91 15.05
CA PHE A 239 1.39 -9.31 16.23
C PHE A 239 0.85 -9.91 17.53
N ARG A 240 -0.41 -10.36 17.52
CA ARG A 240 -1.13 -10.85 18.70
C ARG A 240 -1.85 -12.17 18.42
N PRO A 241 -2.25 -12.93 19.44
CA PRO A 241 -3.15 -14.06 19.26
C PRO A 241 -4.52 -13.64 18.69
N SER A 242 -5.14 -14.53 17.91
CA SER A 242 -6.50 -14.33 17.41
C SER A 242 -7.50 -14.35 18.56
N LEU A 243 -8.15 -13.21 18.83
CA LEU A 243 -9.22 -13.11 19.82
C LEU A 243 -10.59 -13.39 19.19
N GLU A 244 -11.61 -13.62 20.02
CA GLU A 244 -13.01 -13.71 19.56
C GLU A 244 -13.63 -12.32 19.40
N PRO A 245 -14.52 -12.11 18.41
CA PRO A 245 -15.27 -10.87 18.29
C PRO A 245 -16.10 -10.59 19.54
N LEU A 246 -16.13 -9.34 19.99
CA LEU A 246 -17.01 -8.92 21.07
C LEU A 246 -18.47 -8.94 20.57
N ARG A 247 -19.25 -9.91 21.06
CA ARG A 247 -20.62 -10.11 20.58
C ARG A 247 -21.50 -8.90 20.87
N GLY A 248 -22.27 -8.49 19.85
CA GLY A 248 -23.20 -7.36 19.95
C GLY A 248 -22.52 -5.99 20.06
N ALA A 249 -21.21 -5.91 19.77
CA ALA A 249 -20.51 -4.65 19.69
C ALA A 249 -20.75 -3.99 18.32
N THR A 250 -20.96 -2.68 18.34
CA THR A 250 -21.00 -1.82 17.15
C THR A 250 -19.87 -0.82 17.27
N ILE A 251 -19.04 -0.69 16.23
CA ILE A 251 -18.01 0.36 16.16
C ILE A 251 -18.72 1.71 16.05
N THR A 252 -18.37 2.65 16.92
CA THR A 252 -19.00 3.98 16.99
C THR A 252 -18.07 5.09 16.53
N ASP A 253 -16.76 4.93 16.69
CA ASP A 253 -15.77 5.93 16.31
C ASP A 253 -14.39 5.31 16.07
N PHE A 254 -13.56 5.97 15.25
CA PHE A 254 -12.15 5.63 15.08
C PHE A 254 -11.32 6.88 14.83
N SER A 255 -10.30 7.11 15.66
CA SER A 255 -9.42 8.28 15.57
C SER A 255 -7.94 7.92 15.72
N SER A 256 -7.07 8.83 15.28
CA SER A 256 -5.62 8.75 15.47
C SER A 256 -5.13 10.02 16.17
N PRO A 257 -5.15 10.07 17.52
CA PRO A 257 -4.89 11.31 18.27
C PRO A 257 -3.42 11.75 18.22
N ALA A 258 -2.50 10.85 17.88
CA ALA A 258 -1.09 11.13 17.71
C ALA A 258 -0.48 10.16 16.70
N LYS A 259 0.73 10.47 16.22
CA LYS A 259 1.47 9.57 15.34
C LYS A 259 1.56 8.18 15.97
N ASN A 260 1.18 7.16 15.19
CA ASN A 260 1.19 5.74 15.59
C ASN A 260 0.26 5.37 16.76
N SER A 261 -0.63 6.27 17.15
CA SER A 261 -1.61 6.05 18.21
C SER A 261 -3.01 6.08 17.61
N TYR A 262 -3.86 5.18 18.08
CA TYR A 262 -5.20 4.96 17.53
C TYR A 262 -6.18 4.67 18.66
N VAL A 263 -7.43 5.07 18.45
CA VAL A 263 -8.52 4.85 19.40
C VAL A 263 -9.76 4.38 18.63
N LEU A 264 -10.30 3.24 19.02
CA LEU A 264 -11.54 2.67 18.49
C LEU A 264 -12.61 2.70 19.57
N GLY A 265 -13.67 3.47 19.36
CA GLY A 265 -14.85 3.47 20.20
C GLY A 265 -15.84 2.39 19.76
N TYR A 266 -16.50 1.75 20.73
CA TYR A 266 -17.58 0.81 20.44
C TYR A 266 -18.72 0.92 21.47
N SER A 267 -19.92 0.49 21.07
CA SER A 267 -21.08 0.34 21.95
C SER A 267 -21.52 -1.11 22.05
N THR A 268 -22.00 -1.52 23.21
CA THR A 268 -22.69 -2.80 23.45
C THR A 268 -24.01 -2.54 24.19
N ALA A 269 -24.81 -3.59 24.43
CA ALA A 269 -25.98 -3.48 25.31
C ALA A 269 -25.62 -3.00 26.74
N GLY A 270 -24.39 -3.22 27.19
CA GLY A 270 -23.89 -2.79 28.51
C GLY A 270 -23.33 -1.37 28.54
N GLY A 271 -23.34 -0.64 27.42
CA GLY A 271 -22.79 0.71 27.30
C GLY A 271 -21.59 0.80 26.36
N ASN A 272 -20.86 1.91 26.45
CA ASN A 272 -19.77 2.26 25.54
C ASN A 272 -18.41 1.86 26.11
N GLY A 273 -17.57 1.25 25.28
CA GLY A 273 -16.18 0.97 25.60
C GLY A 273 -15.24 1.54 24.55
N GLU A 274 -13.95 1.34 24.77
CA GLU A 274 -12.89 1.87 23.93
C GLU A 274 -11.69 0.90 23.86
N VAL A 275 -11.02 0.87 22.71
CA VAL A 275 -9.71 0.24 22.54
C VAL A 275 -8.73 1.30 22.06
N ALA A 276 -7.80 1.70 22.93
CA ALA A 276 -6.69 2.58 22.58
C ALA A 276 -5.44 1.74 22.31
N TYR A 277 -4.70 2.03 21.24
CA TYR A 277 -3.49 1.29 20.92
C TYR A 277 -2.39 2.15 20.29
N VAL A 278 -1.15 1.79 20.60
CA VAL A 278 0.07 2.43 20.07
C VAL A 278 0.92 1.37 19.41
N VAL A 279 1.31 1.60 18.15
CA VAL A 279 2.00 0.60 17.31
C VAL A 279 3.34 1.12 16.82
N THR A 280 4.35 0.27 16.82
CA THR A 280 5.64 0.52 16.18
C THR A 280 5.94 -0.62 15.22
N SER A 281 7.05 -0.55 14.49
CA SER A 281 7.48 -1.64 13.61
C SER A 281 7.75 -2.96 14.34
N THR A 282 7.94 -2.92 15.66
CA THR A 282 8.38 -4.06 16.49
C THR A 282 7.47 -4.37 17.67
N GLU A 283 6.60 -3.43 18.09
CA GLU A 283 5.77 -3.59 19.29
C GLU A 283 4.40 -2.95 19.11
N ALA A 284 3.37 -3.53 19.74
CA ALA A 284 2.04 -2.95 19.84
C ALA A 284 1.55 -3.02 21.29
N THR A 285 1.06 -1.90 21.82
CA THR A 285 0.47 -1.82 23.17
C THR A 285 -0.99 -1.45 23.05
N PHE A 286 -1.87 -2.26 23.64
CA PHE A 286 -3.32 -2.07 23.66
C PHE A 286 -3.78 -1.76 25.09
N THR A 287 -4.74 -0.86 25.20
CA THR A 287 -5.49 -0.56 26.42
C THR A 287 -6.97 -0.72 26.07
N PHE A 288 -7.62 -1.71 26.67
CA PHE A 288 -9.04 -1.96 26.51
C PHE A 288 -9.77 -1.37 27.72
N THR A 289 -10.79 -0.55 27.46
CA THR A 289 -11.66 0.02 28.47
C THR A 289 -13.07 -0.51 28.22
N ALA A 290 -13.55 -1.37 29.12
CA ALA A 290 -14.88 -1.95 29.03
C ALA A 290 -15.98 -0.93 29.43
N PRO A 291 -17.26 -1.19 29.09
CA PRO A 291 -18.37 -0.31 29.46
C PRO A 291 -18.56 -0.03 30.95
N ASP A 292 -18.12 -0.96 31.81
CA ASP A 292 -18.15 -0.79 33.27
C ASP A 292 -16.93 0.00 33.82
N GLY A 293 -16.05 0.47 32.92
CA GLY A 293 -14.81 1.19 33.26
C GLY A 293 -13.63 0.29 33.58
N THR A 294 -13.76 -1.04 33.50
CA THR A 294 -12.64 -1.96 33.69
C THR A 294 -11.60 -1.75 32.60
N VAL A 295 -10.33 -1.60 32.99
CA VAL A 295 -9.22 -1.38 32.07
C VAL A 295 -8.26 -2.57 32.08
N THR A 296 -7.99 -3.14 30.92
CA THR A 296 -6.91 -4.13 30.71
C THR A 296 -5.87 -3.59 29.74
N ARG A 297 -4.62 -3.99 29.94
CA ARG A 297 -3.50 -3.60 29.09
C ARG A 297 -2.73 -4.81 28.60
N GLU A 298 -2.43 -4.82 27.32
CA GLU A 298 -1.72 -5.89 26.66
C GLU A 298 -0.57 -5.31 25.85
N LYS A 299 0.59 -5.98 25.89
CA LYS A 299 1.75 -5.60 25.08
C LYS A 299 2.22 -6.80 24.27
N TYR A 300 2.43 -6.54 22.99
CA TYR A 300 2.85 -7.53 22.00
C TYR A 300 4.15 -7.07 21.35
N ALA A 301 5.05 -8.02 21.09
CA ALA A 301 6.28 -7.81 20.34
C ALA A 301 6.26 -8.69 19.10
N ARG A 302 6.73 -8.16 17.97
CA ARG A 302 6.83 -8.87 16.71
C ARG A 302 7.82 -10.03 16.87
N ARG A 303 7.38 -11.25 16.56
CA ARG A 303 8.20 -12.47 16.60
C ARG A 303 9.01 -12.65 15.33
#